data_AF-A0A7K0EIS9-F1
#
_entry.id   AF-A0A7K0EIS9-F1
#
_cell.length_a   1.000
_cell.length_b   1.000
_cell.length_c   1.000
_cell.angle_alpha   90.00
_cell.angle_beta   90.00
_cell.angle_gamma   90.00
#
_symmetry.space_group_name_H-M   'P 1'
#
loop_
_entity.id
_entity.type
_entity.pdbx_description
1 polymer ?
#
loop_
_entity_poly.entity_id
_entity_poly.type
_entity_poly.pdbx_seq_one_letter_code
_entity_poly.pdbx_strand_id
1 'polypeptide(L)'
;MADRTSARLFGKIFGLLAKNPSEEHKAIAKEVFAETDNYDFSSYQMDADDSLMALGLARLGVDPEYPEEGETVLYGEHNEP
;
A
#
# COMPACT_ATOMS: atom_id res chain seq x y z
N MET A 1 -17.60 -1.40 -8.31
CA MET A 1 -17.89 -1.47 -6.86
C MET A 1 -17.35 -2.80 -6.36
N ALA A 2 -16.08 -2.81 -5.99
CA ALA A 2 -15.46 -4.00 -5.45
C ALA A 2 -15.99 -4.25 -4.02
N ASP A 3 -16.18 -5.52 -3.66
CA ASP A 3 -16.63 -5.88 -2.31
C ASP A 3 -15.54 -5.51 -1.31
N ARG A 4 -15.88 -4.71 -0.29
CA ARG A 4 -14.98 -4.33 0.82
C ARG A 4 -14.34 -5.56 1.48
N THR A 5 -15.01 -6.71 1.43
CA THR A 5 -14.51 -7.98 1.92
C THR A 5 -13.28 -8.46 1.13
N SER A 6 -13.30 -8.28 -0.20
CA SER A 6 -12.19 -8.64 -1.07
C SER A 6 -11.00 -7.68 -0.91
N ALA A 7 -11.26 -6.37 -0.80
CA ALA A 7 -10.21 -5.37 -0.52
C ALA A 7 -9.45 -5.68 0.78
N ARG A 8 -10.18 -6.06 1.84
CA ARG A 8 -9.57 -6.47 3.12
C ARG A 8 -8.76 -7.77 3.03
N LEU A 9 -9.04 -8.64 2.07
CA LEU A 9 -8.21 -9.83 1.86
C LEU A 9 -6.81 -9.45 1.39
N PHE A 10 -6.71 -8.48 0.47
CA PHE A 10 -5.41 -7.90 0.07
C PHE A 10 -4.71 -7.26 1.26
N GLY A 11 -5.43 -6.50 2.09
CA GLY A 11 -4.87 -5.95 3.34
C GLY A 11 -4.28 -7.02 4.27
N LYS A 12 -4.94 -8.18 4.39
CA LYS A 12 -4.39 -9.32 5.16
C LYS A 12 -3.13 -9.90 4.52
N ILE A 13 -3.05 -9.98 3.19
CA ILE A 13 -1.86 -10.45 2.48
C ILE A 13 -0.68 -9.53 2.78
N PHE A 14 -0.86 -8.21 2.64
CA PHE A 14 0.17 -7.23 3.00
C PHE A 14 0.56 -7.34 4.47
N GLY A 15 -0.41 -7.49 5.37
CA GLY A 15 -0.14 -7.69 6.79
C GLY A 15 0.65 -8.98 7.11
N LEU A 16 0.52 -10.03 6.30
CA LEU A 16 1.33 -11.25 6.45
C LEU A 16 2.76 -11.03 5.95
N LEU A 17 2.94 -10.38 4.80
CA LEU A 17 4.24 -10.05 4.24
C LEU A 17 5.02 -9.09 5.15
N ALA A 18 4.34 -8.11 5.73
CA ALA A 18 4.91 -7.10 6.62
C ALA A 18 5.38 -7.65 7.98
N LYS A 19 4.94 -8.85 8.41
CA LYS A 19 5.41 -9.45 9.67
C LYS A 19 6.90 -9.81 9.64
N ASN A 20 7.44 -10.09 8.46
CA ASN A 20 8.84 -10.41 8.27
C ASN A 20 9.30 -9.85 6.92
N PRO A 21 9.51 -8.53 6.80
CA PRO A 21 9.77 -7.90 5.52
C PRO A 21 11.17 -8.26 5.01
N SER A 22 11.24 -9.29 4.18
CA SER A 22 12.42 -9.66 3.40
C SER A 22 12.37 -9.01 2.02
N GLU A 23 13.50 -8.98 1.31
CA GLU A 23 13.52 -8.49 -0.08
C GLU A 23 12.58 -9.29 -0.99
N GLU A 24 12.45 -10.60 -0.75
CA GLU A 24 11.48 -11.45 -1.43
C GLU A 24 10.04 -11.05 -1.11
N HIS A 25 9.70 -10.81 0.15
CA HIS A 25 8.35 -10.38 0.54
C HIS A 25 7.99 -8.99 0.01
N LYS A 26 8.95 -8.08 -0.07
CA LYS A 26 8.76 -6.76 -0.70
C LYS A 26 8.53 -6.90 -2.20
N ALA A 27 9.28 -7.77 -2.89
CA ALA A 27 9.06 -8.05 -4.30
C ALA A 27 7.67 -8.64 -4.56
N ILE A 28 7.23 -9.60 -3.74
CA ILE A 28 5.87 -10.15 -3.82
C ILE A 28 4.83 -9.06 -3.52
N ALA A 29 5.04 -8.25 -2.49
CA ALA A 29 4.13 -7.16 -2.16
C ALA A 29 3.98 -6.16 -3.31
N LYS A 30 5.08 -5.81 -3.97
CA LYS A 30 5.08 -4.95 -5.16
C LYS A 30 4.24 -5.54 -6.29
N GLU A 31 4.43 -6.82 -6.62
CA GLU A 31 3.64 -7.51 -7.65
C GLU A 31 2.15 -7.51 -7.29
N VAL A 32 1.81 -7.85 -6.04
CA VAL A 32 0.42 -7.87 -5.56
C VAL A 32 -0.19 -6.46 -5.59
N PHE A 33 0.57 -5.43 -5.23
CA PHE A 33 0.10 -4.04 -5.21
C PHE A 33 -0.15 -3.50 -6.62
N ALA A 34 0.66 -3.88 -7.61
CA ALA A 34 0.39 -3.52 -9.01
C ALA A 34 -0.94 -4.14 -9.52
N GLU A 35 -1.32 -5.30 -9.01
CA GLU A 35 -2.58 -5.95 -9.38
C GLU A 35 -3.81 -5.30 -8.72
N THR A 36 -3.68 -4.54 -7.63
CA THR A 36 -4.86 -3.96 -6.95
C THR A 36 -5.60 -2.95 -7.85
N ASP A 37 -4.87 -2.25 -8.71
CA ASP A 37 -5.43 -1.32 -9.70
C ASP A 37 -6.31 -2.03 -10.73
N ASN A 38 -5.97 -3.28 -11.11
CA ASN A 38 -6.75 -4.08 -12.06
C ASN A 38 -8.13 -4.48 -11.51
N TYR A 39 -8.30 -4.45 -10.19
CA TYR A 39 -9.52 -4.87 -9.50
C TYR A 39 -10.32 -3.71 -8.88
N ASP A 40 -9.96 -2.45 -9.18
CA ASP A 40 -10.64 -1.26 -8.66
C ASP A 40 -10.64 -1.23 -7.11
N PHE A 41 -9.58 -1.74 -6.49
CA PHE A 41 -9.36 -1.65 -5.05
C PHE A 41 -8.52 -0.42 -4.73
N SER A 42 -9.09 0.54 -4.00
CA SER A 42 -8.27 1.65 -3.49
C SER A 42 -7.50 1.22 -2.25
N SER A 43 -6.28 1.76 -2.07
CA SER A 43 -5.43 1.45 -0.91
C SER A 43 -6.12 1.73 0.42
N TYR A 44 -6.93 2.79 0.47
CA TYR A 44 -7.78 3.13 1.61
C TYR A 44 -8.83 2.05 1.95
N GLN A 45 -9.31 1.28 0.97
CA GLN A 45 -10.28 0.19 1.21
C GLN A 45 -9.63 -1.09 1.74
N MET A 46 -8.31 -1.20 1.64
CA MET A 46 -7.58 -2.40 2.08
C MET A 46 -7.28 -2.41 3.58
N ASP A 47 -7.42 -1.28 4.28
CA ASP A 47 -7.05 -1.13 5.70
C ASP A 47 -5.57 -1.57 5.92
N ALA A 48 -4.64 -1.18 5.03
CA ALA A 48 -3.30 -1.78 4.92
C ALA A 48 -2.12 -0.81 5.06
N ASP A 49 -2.36 0.46 5.41
CA ASP A 49 -1.36 1.54 5.37
C ASP A 49 -0.06 1.20 6.12
N ASP A 50 -0.18 0.74 7.37
CA ASP A 50 0.97 0.32 8.19
C ASP A 50 1.79 -0.80 7.54
N SER A 51 1.09 -1.74 6.90
CA SER A 51 1.73 -2.88 6.23
C SER A 51 2.42 -2.44 4.95
N LEU A 52 1.79 -1.55 4.18
CA LEU A 52 2.36 -0.98 2.97
C LEU A 52 3.59 -0.11 3.29
N MET A 53 3.56 0.66 4.38
CA MET A 53 4.73 1.41 4.87
C MET A 53 5.88 0.47 5.27
N ALA A 54 5.60 -0.59 6.01
CA ALA A 54 6.61 -1.59 6.38
C ALA A 54 7.23 -2.32 5.16
N LEU A 55 6.48 -2.41 4.07
CA LEU A 55 6.91 -3.03 2.81
C LEU A 55 7.56 -2.03 1.84
N GLY A 56 7.58 -0.73 2.16
CA GLY A 56 8.15 0.32 1.31
C GLY A 56 7.26 0.75 0.14
N LEU A 57 5.97 0.44 0.20
CA LEU A 57 4.95 0.75 -0.82
C LEU A 57 4.08 1.97 -0.45
N ALA A 58 4.31 2.54 0.73
CA ALA A 58 3.68 3.77 1.18
C ALA A 58 4.63 4.54 2.11
N ARG A 59 4.40 5.84 2.27
CA ARG A 59 5.07 6.67 3.29
C ARG A 59 4.17 7.81 3.76
N LEU A 60 4.49 8.36 4.93
CA LEU A 60 3.97 9.66 5.33
C LEU A 60 4.72 10.78 4.59
N GLY A 61 3.99 11.75 4.08
CA GLY A 61 4.56 12.92 3.43
C GLY A 61 3.51 13.99 3.15
N VAL A 62 3.95 15.15 2.70
CA VAL A 62 3.05 16.20 2.25
C VAL A 62 2.77 15.97 0.76
N ASP A 63 1.49 15.91 0.39
CA ASP A 63 1.09 15.83 -1.01
C ASP A 63 1.47 17.14 -1.73
N PRO A 64 2.28 17.10 -2.81
CA PRO A 64 2.65 18.31 -3.54
C PRO A 64 1.48 18.98 -4.27
N GLU A 65 0.39 18.25 -4.56
CA GLU A 65 -0.82 18.80 -5.17
C GLU A 65 -1.72 19.49 -4.15
N TYR A 66 -1.67 19.09 -2.88
CA TYR A 66 -2.50 19.61 -1.78
C TYR A 66 -1.68 19.88 -0.50
N PRO A 67 -0.67 20.76 -0.57
CA PRO A 67 0.25 20.99 0.54
C PRO A 67 -0.42 21.57 1.80
N GLU A 68 -1.57 22.22 1.66
CA GLU A 68 -2.38 22.78 2.74
C GLU A 68 -3.08 21.74 3.62
N GLU A 69 -3.24 20.50 3.14
CA GLU A 69 -3.88 19.42 3.91
C GLU A 69 -2.94 18.78 4.93
N GLY A 70 -1.63 19.07 4.84
CA GLY A 70 -0.62 18.57 5.77
C GLY A 70 -0.08 17.19 5.40
N GLU A 71 0.34 16.41 6.40
CA GLU A 71 0.89 15.06 6.19
C GLU A 71 -0.22 14.05 5.88
N THR A 72 -0.06 13.30 4.79
CA THR A 72 -0.95 12.22 4.36
C THR A 72 -0.15 10.97 3.99
N VAL A 73 -0.84 9.85 3.77
CA VAL A 73 -0.23 8.62 3.27
C VAL A 73 -0.11 8.72 1.75
N LEU A 74 1.13 8.73 1.26
CA LEU A 74 1.45 8.69 -0.15
C LEU A 74 1.71 7.24 -0.55
N TYR A 75 0.87 6.70 -1.45
CA TYR A 75 0.97 5.34 -1.95
C TYR A 75 1.76 5.28 -3.25
N GLY A 76 2.62 4.28 -3.39
CA GLY A 76 3.47 4.07 -4.55
C GLY A 76 4.90 3.70 -4.19
N GLU A 77 5.61 3.13 -5.16
CA GLU A 77 7.02 2.80 -4.97
C GLU A 77 7.87 4.06 -4.86
N HIS A 78 8.57 4.21 -3.73
CA HIS A 78 9.66 5.15 -3.64
C HIS A 78 10.97 4.45 -4.01
N ASN A 79 11.42 4.68 -5.24
CA ASN A 79 12.85 4.64 -5.52
C ASN A 79 13.46 5.88 -4.86
N GLU A 80 14.10 5.72 -3.70
CA GLU A 80 15.12 6.68 -3.32
C GLU A 80 16.18 6.71 -4.43
N PRO A 81 16.65 7.89 -4.88
CA PRO A 81 17.83 7.98 -5.73
C PRO A 81 19.10 7.49 -5.03
#